data_AF-A0A6I3GT28-F1
#
_entry.id   AF-A0A6I3GT28-F1
#
_cell.length_a   1.000
_cell.length_b   1.000
_cell.length_c   1.000
_cell.angle_alpha   90.00
_cell.angle_beta   90.00
_cell.angle_gamma   90.00
#
_symmetry.space_group_name_H-M   'P 1'
#
loop_
_entity.id
_entity.type
_entity.pdbx_description
1 polymer ?
#
loop_
_entity_poly.entity_id
_entity_poly.type
_entity_poly.pdbx_seq_one_letter_code
_entity_poly.pdbx_strand_id
1 'polypeptide(L)'
;MTFSKEAKHAFDAAPWAGKTKRYDIVKEGSIAVALVAIAAIVLSLVMGSPDEKPLTFKGWAVSNADNFYVTAVQEIAGTSGSATYGGPYNKASDGLNVGPFWLQKWAGVTHPIDTVNEFVIAPLSTQVMSTEIASALATWKAASDSQKQTWAATYDDAITKADGKLADVAAGAYGPVPALAQGLTDMAKGGALDAALLSQGGFFQTDNTKQILFFGDGSYLDDAGTTANLQGGTWGMMNETGRYPGQAWLWLYSFWYQIPPFNNEESKPIGANADAYIMVLMGLLSLGLILIPVIPGIKSLPMRIPIHRGIWRQYYDANGIKRRKK
;
A
#
# COMPACT_ATOMS: atom_id res chain seq x y z
N MET A 1 21.45 -13.27 -51.19
CA MET A 1 22.68 -14.06 -51.01
C MET A 1 22.89 -14.19 -49.52
N THR A 2 22.81 -15.41 -48.97
CA THR A 2 23.07 -15.66 -47.56
C THR A 2 24.58 -15.61 -47.36
N PHE A 3 25.09 -14.56 -46.71
CA PHE A 3 26.49 -14.50 -46.33
C PHE A 3 26.82 -15.65 -45.35
N SER A 4 27.96 -16.32 -45.55
CA SER A 4 28.49 -17.27 -44.58
C SER A 4 28.77 -16.56 -43.26
N LYS A 5 28.88 -17.31 -42.16
CA LYS A 5 29.17 -16.74 -40.83
C LYS A 5 30.48 -15.92 -40.86
N GLU A 6 31.49 -16.43 -41.56
CA GLU A 6 32.76 -15.75 -41.82
C GLU A 6 32.57 -14.46 -42.63
N ALA A 7 31.71 -14.46 -43.66
CA ALA A 7 31.47 -13.28 -44.47
C ALA A 7 30.71 -12.18 -43.70
N LYS A 8 29.87 -12.53 -42.72
CA LYS A 8 29.26 -11.54 -41.80
C LYS A 8 30.29 -10.97 -40.84
N HIS A 9 31.12 -11.81 -40.23
CA HIS A 9 32.20 -11.34 -39.36
C HIS A 9 33.20 -10.45 -40.13
N ALA A 10 33.50 -10.78 -41.39
CA ALA A 10 34.34 -9.96 -42.26
C ALA A 10 33.68 -8.62 -42.65
N PHE A 11 32.34 -8.58 -42.82
CA PHE A 11 31.60 -7.35 -43.09
C PHE A 11 31.54 -6.44 -41.86
N ASP A 12 31.23 -6.97 -40.67
CA ASP A 12 31.18 -6.20 -39.43
C ASP A 12 32.58 -5.74 -38.97
N ALA A 13 33.62 -6.50 -39.31
CA ALA A 13 35.02 -6.11 -39.07
C ALA A 13 35.60 -5.23 -40.18
N ALA A 14 34.89 -5.04 -41.30
CA ALA A 14 35.37 -4.19 -42.38
C ALA A 14 35.41 -2.72 -41.90
N PRO A 15 36.49 -1.99 -42.15
CA PRO A 15 36.56 -0.56 -41.85
C PRO A 15 35.40 0.18 -42.51
N TRP A 16 34.70 1.02 -41.74
CA TRP A 16 33.58 1.81 -42.24
C TRP A 16 34.01 2.70 -43.42
N ALA A 17 33.50 2.38 -44.62
CA ALA A 17 33.77 3.12 -45.86
C ALA A 17 32.68 4.15 -46.21
N GLY A 18 31.67 4.31 -45.35
CA GLY A 18 30.63 5.31 -45.52
C GLY A 18 31.08 6.71 -45.12
N LYS A 19 30.24 7.73 -45.37
CA LYS A 19 30.53 9.10 -44.94
C LYS A 19 30.67 9.16 -43.41
N THR A 20 31.80 9.65 -42.92
CA THR A 20 31.98 9.98 -41.50
C THR A 20 31.64 11.45 -41.29
N LYS A 21 30.84 11.74 -40.26
CA LYS A 21 30.59 13.12 -39.82
C LYS A 21 31.60 13.42 -38.71
N ARG A 22 32.24 14.59 -38.74
CA ARG A 22 32.99 15.07 -37.57
C ARG A 22 32.01 15.18 -36.39
N TYR A 23 32.24 14.37 -35.37
CA TYR A 23 31.45 14.35 -34.14
C TYR A 23 32.35 14.86 -33.01
N ASP A 24 32.02 16.04 -32.51
CA ASP A 24 32.68 16.61 -31.34
C ASP A 24 31.89 16.18 -30.11
N ILE A 25 32.41 15.17 -29.43
CA ILE A 25 31.76 14.58 -28.25
C ILE A 25 31.60 15.59 -27.11
N VAL A 26 32.52 16.56 -27.00
CA VAL A 26 32.45 17.58 -25.94
C VAL A 26 31.34 18.57 -26.25
N LYS A 27 31.24 19.02 -27.50
CA LYS A 27 30.17 19.93 -27.94
C LYS A 27 28.80 19.27 -27.82
N GLU A 28 28.62 18.11 -28.43
CA GLU A 28 27.32 17.42 -28.48
C GLU A 28 26.91 16.94 -27.07
N GLY A 29 27.87 16.48 -26.27
CA GLY A 29 27.65 16.13 -24.86
C GLY A 29 27.22 17.35 -24.03
N SER A 30 27.88 18.50 -24.21
CA SER A 30 27.52 19.73 -23.48
C SER A 30 26.12 20.22 -23.83
N ILE A 31 25.74 20.18 -25.11
CA ILE A 31 24.39 20.54 -25.56
C ILE A 31 23.36 19.57 -24.99
N ALA A 32 23.63 18.26 -25.04
CA ALA A 32 22.73 17.26 -24.49
C ALA A 32 22.51 17.46 -22.99
N VAL A 33 23.59 17.68 -22.22
CA VAL A 33 23.49 17.97 -20.77
C VAL A 33 22.69 19.24 -20.51
N ALA A 34 22.94 20.32 -21.26
CA ALA A 34 22.19 21.57 -21.09
C ALA A 34 20.69 21.38 -21.38
N LEU A 35 20.35 20.69 -22.46
CA LEU A 35 18.95 20.41 -22.82
C LEU A 35 18.27 19.50 -21.80
N VAL A 36 18.94 18.44 -21.33
CA VAL A 36 18.41 17.55 -20.31
C VAL A 36 18.23 18.29 -18.97
N ALA A 37 19.17 19.16 -18.59
CA ALA A 37 19.05 19.97 -17.38
C ALA A 37 17.85 20.93 -17.45
N ILE A 38 17.68 21.64 -18.57
CA ILE A 38 16.52 22.51 -18.79
C ILE A 38 15.23 21.69 -18.76
N ALA A 39 15.18 20.56 -19.45
CA ALA A 39 14.01 19.68 -19.46
C ALA A 39 13.68 19.17 -18.04
N ALA A 40 14.69 18.77 -17.26
CA ALA A 40 14.52 18.31 -15.89
C ALA A 40 13.96 19.42 -14.99
N ILE A 41 14.45 20.65 -15.09
CA ILE A 41 13.92 21.81 -14.34
C ILE A 41 12.47 22.09 -14.73
N VAL A 42 12.17 22.14 -16.03
CA VAL A 42 10.80 22.39 -16.52
C VAL A 42 9.86 21.29 -16.05
N LEU A 43 10.23 20.02 -16.21
CA LEU A 43 9.42 18.88 -15.76
C LEU A 43 9.24 18.90 -14.24
N SER A 44 10.27 19.23 -13.46
CA SER A 44 10.16 19.34 -12.00
C SER A 44 9.21 20.45 -11.56
N LEU A 45 9.15 21.57 -12.28
CA LEU A 45 8.24 22.67 -11.97
C LEU A 45 6.79 22.36 -12.38
N VAL A 46 6.60 21.65 -13.49
CA VAL A 46 5.26 21.32 -14.03
C VAL A 46 4.65 20.10 -13.35
N MET A 47 5.47 19.11 -13.02
CA MET A 47 5.09 17.79 -12.50
C MET A 47 5.66 17.52 -11.10
N GLY A 48 6.00 18.56 -10.33
CA GLY A 48 6.52 18.37 -8.97
C GLY A 48 5.53 17.65 -8.06
N SER A 49 6.06 16.85 -7.14
CA SER A 49 5.30 16.32 -6.00
C SER A 49 5.28 17.38 -4.89
N PRO A 50 4.13 17.68 -4.29
CA PRO A 50 4.02 18.59 -3.16
C PRO A 50 4.71 18.00 -1.94
N ASP A 51 5.27 18.87 -1.09
CA ASP A 51 5.78 18.47 0.22
C ASP A 51 4.60 18.31 1.19
N GLU A 52 3.95 17.15 1.13
CA GLU A 52 2.83 16.81 2.00
C GLU A 52 3.31 16.53 3.42
N LYS A 53 2.64 17.16 4.39
CA LYS A 53 2.98 16.92 5.79
C LYS A 53 2.58 15.51 6.20
N PRO A 54 3.40 14.81 7.00
CA PRO A 54 3.03 13.53 7.56
C PRO A 54 1.70 13.63 8.34
N LEU A 55 0.85 12.62 8.15
CA LEU A 55 -0.30 12.42 9.03
C LEU A 55 0.21 12.07 10.44
N THR A 56 -0.40 12.66 11.46
CA THR A 56 -0.03 12.46 12.88
C THR A 56 -1.28 12.23 13.71
N PHE A 57 -1.18 11.48 14.81
CA PHE A 57 -2.32 11.25 15.69
C PHE A 57 -2.85 12.56 16.25
N LYS A 58 -1.96 13.53 16.49
CA LYS A 58 -2.35 14.89 16.84
C LYS A 58 -3.17 15.56 15.75
N GLY A 59 -2.71 15.49 14.50
CA GLY A 59 -3.45 16.02 13.36
C GLY A 59 -4.86 15.43 13.29
N TRP A 60 -4.94 14.09 13.35
CA TRP A 60 -6.19 13.35 13.33
C TRP A 60 -7.13 13.76 14.47
N ALA A 61 -6.68 13.68 15.73
CA ALA A 61 -7.51 13.95 16.89
C ALA A 61 -7.92 15.44 17.03
N VAL A 62 -7.19 16.37 16.39
CA VAL A 62 -7.55 17.79 16.33
C VAL A 62 -8.51 18.08 15.18
N SER A 63 -8.29 17.51 13.99
CA SER A 63 -9.13 17.79 12.81
C SER A 63 -10.42 16.98 12.78
N ASN A 64 -10.42 15.79 13.37
CA ASN A 64 -11.55 14.86 13.37
C ASN A 64 -11.58 14.06 14.69
N ALA A 65 -11.86 14.77 15.79
CA ALA A 65 -11.85 14.22 17.13
C ALA A 65 -12.88 13.09 17.33
N ASP A 66 -14.08 13.22 16.73
CA ASP A 66 -15.14 12.22 16.85
C ASP A 66 -14.71 10.90 16.22
N ASN A 67 -14.11 10.94 15.03
CA ASN A 67 -13.57 9.74 14.37
C ASN A 67 -12.46 9.08 15.20
N PHE A 68 -11.50 9.85 15.71
CA PHE A 68 -10.45 9.31 16.57
C PHE A 68 -11.04 8.66 17.83
N TYR A 69 -12.01 9.32 18.46
CA TYR A 69 -12.69 8.82 19.65
C TYR A 69 -13.42 7.50 19.37
N VAL A 70 -14.18 7.43 18.26
CA VAL A 70 -14.87 6.21 17.83
C VAL A 70 -13.88 5.08 17.59
N THR A 71 -12.77 5.33 16.90
CA THR A 71 -11.74 4.30 16.71
C THR A 71 -11.18 3.83 18.05
N ALA A 72 -10.90 4.74 18.99
CA ALA A 72 -10.46 4.36 20.33
C ALA A 72 -11.48 3.46 21.07
N VAL A 73 -12.78 3.70 20.88
CA VAL A 73 -13.84 2.82 21.41
C VAL A 73 -13.79 1.43 20.75
N GLN A 74 -13.64 1.38 19.42
CA GLN A 74 -13.52 0.13 18.67
C GLN A 74 -12.28 -0.67 19.08
N GLU A 75 -11.16 0.00 19.37
CA GLU A 75 -9.97 -0.66 19.90
C GLU A 75 -10.24 -1.31 21.25
N ILE A 76 -10.95 -0.61 22.16
CA ILE A 76 -11.32 -1.14 23.49
C ILE A 76 -12.33 -2.28 23.37
N ALA A 77 -13.25 -2.21 22.41
CA ALA A 77 -14.27 -3.22 22.15
C ALA A 77 -13.74 -4.45 21.40
N GLY A 78 -12.56 -4.34 20.78
CA GLY A 78 -12.01 -5.39 19.93
C GLY A 78 -12.76 -5.53 18.61
N THR A 79 -13.36 -4.45 18.11
CA THR A 79 -14.15 -4.40 16.88
C THR A 79 -13.46 -3.64 15.75
N SER A 80 -12.27 -3.08 16.00
CA SER A 80 -11.43 -2.45 14.97
C SER A 80 -10.94 -3.44 13.90
N GLY A 81 -10.45 -2.91 12.78
CA GLY A 81 -9.90 -3.72 11.69
C GLY A 81 -8.76 -4.61 12.16
N SER A 82 -7.81 -4.05 12.90
CA SER A 82 -6.68 -4.74 13.50
C SER A 82 -7.13 -5.78 14.51
N ALA A 83 -8.10 -5.46 15.38
CA ALA A 83 -8.61 -6.41 16.37
C ALA A 83 -9.28 -7.64 15.73
N THR A 84 -9.92 -7.45 14.57
CA THR A 84 -10.67 -8.49 13.86
C THR A 84 -9.87 -9.17 12.73
N TYR A 85 -8.63 -8.73 12.47
CA TYR A 85 -7.86 -9.10 11.28
C TYR A 85 -7.49 -10.59 11.15
N GLY A 86 -7.00 -11.23 12.22
CA GLY A 86 -6.32 -12.54 12.18
C GLY A 86 -4.79 -12.44 12.23
N GLY A 87 -4.06 -13.54 11.94
CA GLY A 87 -2.59 -13.52 11.93
C GLY A 87 -2.08 -12.55 10.85
N PRO A 88 -0.99 -11.75 10.92
CA PRO A 88 0.01 -11.48 11.93
C PRO A 88 -0.30 -11.61 13.40
N TYR A 89 -1.45 -11.02 13.70
CA TYR A 89 -1.60 -10.18 14.87
C TYR A 89 -2.43 -10.86 15.94
N ASN A 90 -3.48 -11.58 15.54
CA ASN A 90 -4.36 -12.26 16.46
C ASN A 90 -5.01 -13.49 15.79
N LYS A 91 -6.05 -14.04 16.42
CA LYS A 91 -6.75 -15.24 15.97
C LYS A 91 -8.23 -14.97 15.64
N ALA A 92 -8.60 -13.71 15.41
CA ALA A 92 -10.00 -13.32 15.25
C ALA A 92 -10.61 -13.77 13.91
N SER A 93 -9.78 -13.93 12.88
CA SER A 93 -10.18 -14.38 11.55
C SER A 93 -9.16 -15.35 10.96
N ASP A 94 -9.60 -16.09 9.94
CA ASP A 94 -8.75 -16.99 9.16
C ASP A 94 -7.80 -16.23 8.20
N GLY A 95 -8.00 -14.92 8.03
CA GLY A 95 -7.13 -14.05 7.23
C GLY A 95 -7.29 -14.23 5.72
N LEU A 96 -6.28 -13.80 4.96
CA LEU A 96 -6.29 -13.85 3.49
C LEU A 96 -6.16 -15.28 2.95
N ASN A 97 -6.84 -15.56 1.84
CA ASN A 97 -6.72 -16.82 1.13
C ASN A 97 -6.65 -16.67 -0.40
N VAL A 98 -5.97 -17.61 -1.05
CA VAL A 98 -6.02 -17.80 -2.50
C VAL A 98 -6.48 -19.22 -2.78
N GLY A 99 -7.78 -19.38 -3.02
CA GLY A 99 -8.41 -20.70 -3.17
C GLY A 99 -8.18 -21.57 -1.93
N PRO A 100 -7.57 -22.78 -2.04
CA PRO A 100 -7.28 -23.64 -0.89
C PRO A 100 -6.04 -23.22 -0.10
N PHE A 101 -5.29 -22.21 -0.53
CA PHE A 101 -4.06 -21.78 0.12
C PHE A 101 -4.35 -20.70 1.16
N TRP A 102 -4.15 -21.06 2.44
CA TRP A 102 -4.36 -20.20 3.60
C TRP A 102 -3.02 -19.89 4.29
N LEU A 103 -2.10 -19.28 3.55
CA LEU A 103 -0.71 -19.10 3.99
C LEU A 103 -0.60 -18.33 5.32
N GLN A 104 -1.42 -17.29 5.49
CA GLN A 104 -1.49 -16.47 6.70
C GLN A 104 -1.97 -17.28 7.92
N LYS A 105 -3.06 -18.05 7.77
CA LYS A 105 -3.55 -18.98 8.80
C LYS A 105 -2.51 -20.03 9.18
N TRP A 106 -1.80 -20.59 8.19
CA TRP A 106 -0.79 -21.62 8.43
C TRP A 106 0.44 -21.07 9.15
N ALA A 107 0.85 -19.84 8.85
CA ALA A 107 1.93 -19.16 9.55
C ALA A 107 1.55 -18.81 11.00
N GLY A 108 0.27 -18.56 11.26
CA GLY A 108 -0.24 -18.26 12.60
C GLY A 108 0.11 -16.86 13.09
N VAL A 109 0.10 -16.67 14.41
CA VAL A 109 0.39 -15.37 15.06
C VAL A 109 1.89 -15.24 15.26
N THR A 110 2.51 -14.30 14.55
CA THR A 110 3.95 -14.02 14.60
C THR A 110 4.28 -12.65 15.18
N HIS A 111 3.34 -11.72 15.13
CA HIS A 111 3.47 -10.36 15.64
C HIS A 111 2.25 -10.04 16.50
N PRO A 112 2.12 -10.62 17.71
CA PRO A 112 0.89 -10.51 18.49
C PRO A 112 0.58 -9.04 18.81
N ILE A 113 -0.64 -8.61 18.51
CA ILE A 113 -1.18 -7.29 18.86
C ILE A 113 -2.45 -7.49 19.67
N ASP A 114 -2.48 -6.87 20.85
CA ASP A 114 -3.68 -6.73 21.67
C ASP A 114 -4.08 -5.26 21.60
N THR A 115 -5.04 -4.93 20.75
CA THR A 115 -5.43 -3.54 20.48
C THR A 115 -5.84 -2.79 21.76
N VAL A 116 -6.59 -3.46 22.63
CA VAL A 116 -7.04 -2.89 23.90
C VAL A 116 -5.83 -2.48 24.75
N ASN A 117 -4.91 -3.43 24.99
CA ASN A 117 -3.79 -3.19 25.87
C ASN A 117 -2.73 -2.29 25.23
N GLU A 118 -2.41 -2.50 23.96
CA GLU A 118 -1.29 -1.85 23.30
C GLU A 118 -1.64 -0.50 22.68
N PHE A 119 -2.88 -0.29 22.22
CA PHE A 119 -3.28 0.98 21.60
C PHE A 119 -3.92 1.95 22.60
N VAL A 120 -4.49 1.43 23.70
CA VAL A 120 -5.24 2.25 24.66
C VAL A 120 -4.66 2.21 26.08
N ILE A 121 -4.65 1.04 26.72
CA ILE A 121 -4.35 0.95 28.16
C ILE A 121 -2.87 1.25 28.46
N ALA A 122 -1.94 0.73 27.67
CA ALA A 122 -0.52 0.96 27.86
C ALA A 122 -0.15 2.42 27.61
N PRO A 123 -0.54 3.07 26.48
CA PRO A 123 -0.33 4.50 26.29
C PRO A 123 -0.84 5.34 27.45
N LEU A 124 -2.09 5.12 27.90
CA LEU A 124 -2.68 5.86 29.03
C LEU A 124 -1.96 5.62 30.35
N SER A 125 -1.24 4.50 30.49
CA SER A 125 -0.44 4.19 31.67
C SER A 125 0.98 4.80 31.64
N THR A 126 1.43 5.38 30.52
CA THR A 126 2.81 5.89 30.36
C THR A 126 3.05 7.30 30.89
N GLN A 127 1.99 8.06 31.15
CA GLN A 127 2.08 9.46 31.57
C GLN A 127 1.12 9.77 32.71
N VAL A 128 1.41 10.84 33.45
CA VAL A 128 0.55 11.34 34.52
C VAL A 128 -0.71 11.93 33.89
N MET A 129 -1.84 11.24 34.08
CA MET A 129 -3.15 11.65 33.58
C MET A 129 -3.98 12.35 34.66
N SER A 130 -5.11 12.91 34.24
CA SER A 130 -6.11 13.45 35.18
C SER A 130 -6.56 12.37 36.16
N THR A 131 -7.03 12.80 37.35
CA THR A 131 -7.53 11.87 38.37
C THR A 131 -8.67 10.99 37.84
N GLU A 132 -9.48 11.51 36.92
CA GLU A 132 -10.56 10.79 36.25
C GLU A 132 -10.04 9.62 35.41
N ILE A 133 -9.07 9.86 34.53
CA ILE A 133 -8.47 8.81 33.68
C ILE A 133 -7.73 7.78 34.54
N ALA A 134 -7.02 8.23 35.58
CA ALA A 134 -6.35 7.33 36.52
C ALA A 134 -7.36 6.41 37.25
N SER A 135 -8.52 6.94 37.66
CA SER A 135 -9.61 6.15 38.23
C SER A 135 -10.20 5.18 37.20
N ALA A 136 -10.43 5.63 35.96
CA ALA A 136 -10.96 4.81 34.88
C ALA A 136 -10.03 3.61 34.57
N LEU A 137 -8.71 3.85 34.51
CA LEU A 137 -7.70 2.79 34.37
C LEU A 137 -7.73 1.81 35.54
N ALA A 138 -7.86 2.29 36.77
CA ALA A 138 -7.95 1.42 37.94
C ALA A 138 -9.23 0.56 37.91
N THR A 139 -10.38 1.14 37.57
CA THR A 139 -11.64 0.42 37.38
C THR A 139 -11.54 -0.63 36.28
N TRP A 140 -10.95 -0.28 35.14
CA TRP A 140 -10.73 -1.23 34.04
C TRP A 140 -9.83 -2.40 34.46
N LYS A 141 -8.69 -2.11 35.09
CA LYS A 141 -7.72 -3.13 35.53
C LYS A 141 -8.29 -4.06 36.61
N ALA A 142 -9.18 -3.57 37.47
CA ALA A 142 -9.80 -4.35 38.53
C ALA A 142 -11.02 -5.18 38.07
N ALA A 143 -11.61 -4.86 36.92
CA ALA A 143 -12.78 -5.56 36.41
C ALA A 143 -12.43 -6.93 35.82
N SER A 144 -13.40 -7.86 35.88
CA SER A 144 -13.30 -9.14 35.16
C SER A 144 -13.39 -8.93 33.65
N ASP A 145 -12.88 -9.88 32.86
CA ASP A 145 -12.89 -9.77 31.40
C ASP A 145 -14.31 -9.74 30.82
N SER A 146 -15.25 -10.45 31.44
CA SER A 146 -16.67 -10.39 31.07
C SER A 146 -17.27 -8.99 31.30
N GLN A 147 -16.90 -8.31 32.38
CA GLN A 147 -17.34 -6.94 32.64
C GLN A 147 -16.74 -5.96 31.63
N LYS A 148 -15.43 -6.07 31.37
CA LYS A 148 -14.73 -5.26 30.36
C LYS A 148 -15.40 -5.40 28.99
N GLN A 149 -15.62 -6.63 28.54
CA GLN A 149 -16.26 -6.92 27.25
C GLN A 149 -17.69 -6.40 27.19
N THR A 150 -18.47 -6.57 28.27
CA THR A 150 -19.85 -6.07 28.32
C THR A 150 -19.88 -4.54 28.20
N TRP A 151 -19.04 -3.83 28.96
CA TRP A 151 -18.95 -2.38 28.88
C TRP A 151 -18.52 -1.89 27.51
N ALA A 152 -17.48 -2.50 26.94
CA ALA A 152 -16.92 -2.09 25.66
C ALA A 152 -17.90 -2.34 24.50
N ALA A 153 -18.48 -3.55 24.40
CA ALA A 153 -19.47 -3.85 23.37
C ALA A 153 -20.73 -3.00 23.50
N THR A 154 -21.23 -2.79 24.73
CA THR A 154 -22.44 -1.98 24.93
C THR A 154 -22.21 -0.51 24.58
N TYR A 155 -21.00 0.01 24.82
CA TYR A 155 -20.67 1.38 24.44
C TYR A 155 -20.40 1.53 22.94
N ASP A 156 -19.71 0.57 22.32
CA ASP A 156 -19.47 0.52 20.86
C ASP A 156 -20.80 0.50 20.08
N ASP A 157 -21.76 -0.32 20.53
CA ASP A 157 -23.12 -0.32 19.99
C ASP A 157 -23.83 1.03 20.16
N ALA A 158 -23.63 1.69 21.30
CA ALA A 158 -24.30 2.95 21.61
C ALA A 158 -23.73 4.12 20.81
N ILE A 159 -22.41 4.22 20.67
CA ILE A 159 -21.75 5.25 19.85
C ILE A 159 -22.02 5.03 18.36
N THR A 160 -22.10 3.78 17.92
CA THR A 160 -22.49 3.44 16.53
C THR A 160 -23.92 3.89 16.24
N LYS A 161 -24.87 3.67 17.16
CA LYS A 161 -26.27 4.16 17.02
C LYS A 161 -26.38 5.68 17.07
N ALA A 162 -25.39 6.35 17.64
CA ALA A 162 -25.29 7.80 17.68
C ALA A 162 -24.53 8.38 16.49
N ASP A 163 -24.29 7.58 15.43
CA ASP A 163 -23.51 7.97 14.24
C ASP A 163 -22.12 8.54 14.59
N GLY A 164 -21.48 7.99 15.64
CA GLY A 164 -20.17 8.44 16.09
C GLY A 164 -20.17 9.72 16.93
N LYS A 165 -21.33 10.34 17.18
CA LYS A 165 -21.42 11.61 17.90
C LYS A 165 -21.58 11.38 19.39
N LEU A 166 -20.57 11.77 20.15
CA LEU A 166 -20.57 11.62 21.62
C LEU A 166 -21.77 12.28 22.30
N ALA A 167 -22.24 13.43 21.78
CA ALA A 167 -23.37 14.17 22.34
C ALA A 167 -24.72 13.44 22.20
N ASP A 168 -24.83 12.52 21.25
CA ASP A 168 -26.07 11.81 20.92
C ASP A 168 -26.11 10.40 21.55
N VAL A 169 -25.05 10.01 22.28
CA VAL A 169 -24.99 8.71 22.94
C VAL A 169 -25.97 8.67 24.12
N ALA A 170 -26.88 7.71 24.09
CA ALA A 170 -27.82 7.48 25.18
C ALA A 170 -27.09 7.16 26.50
N ALA A 171 -27.71 7.47 27.64
CA ALA A 171 -27.15 7.09 28.93
C ALA A 171 -27.19 5.55 29.10
N GLY A 172 -26.11 5.00 29.66
CA GLY A 172 -26.00 3.56 29.89
C GLY A 172 -24.84 3.20 30.80
N ALA A 173 -24.81 1.93 31.22
CA ALA A 173 -23.77 1.40 32.10
C ALA A 173 -22.53 0.99 31.26
N TYR A 174 -21.72 1.97 30.89
CA TYR A 174 -20.56 1.79 30.02
C TYR A 174 -19.23 1.61 30.76
N GLY A 175 -19.26 1.56 32.10
CA GLY A 175 -18.05 1.47 32.92
C GLY A 175 -17.07 2.61 32.61
N PRO A 176 -15.74 2.34 32.57
CA PRO A 176 -14.74 3.35 32.31
C PRO A 176 -14.45 3.60 30.82
N VAL A 177 -15.14 2.92 29.89
CA VAL A 177 -14.83 2.97 28.44
C VAL A 177 -14.87 4.40 27.88
N PRO A 178 -15.90 5.24 28.16
CA PRO A 178 -15.93 6.60 27.64
C PRO A 178 -14.75 7.45 28.13
N ALA A 179 -14.38 7.30 29.41
CA ALA A 179 -13.26 8.03 30.00
C ALA A 179 -11.90 7.59 29.43
N LEU A 180 -11.73 6.29 29.13
CA LEU A 180 -10.52 5.77 28.48
C LEU A 180 -10.38 6.29 27.04
N ALA A 181 -11.46 6.23 26.25
CA ALA A 181 -11.47 6.77 24.88
C ALA A 181 -11.23 8.29 24.86
N GLN A 182 -11.84 9.02 25.79
CA GLN A 182 -11.62 10.46 25.96
C GLN A 182 -10.16 10.76 26.33
N GLY A 183 -9.60 10.03 27.31
CA GLY A 183 -8.21 10.20 27.72
C GLY A 183 -7.22 9.96 26.59
N LEU A 184 -7.48 8.97 25.73
CA LEU A 184 -6.63 8.68 24.58
C LEU A 184 -6.73 9.78 23.53
N THR A 185 -7.95 10.27 23.28
CA THR A 185 -8.21 11.42 22.39
C THR A 185 -7.46 12.67 22.87
N ASP A 186 -7.46 12.94 24.17
CA ASP A 186 -6.77 14.10 24.73
C ASP A 186 -5.24 13.94 24.70
N MET A 187 -4.74 12.72 24.93
CA MET A 187 -3.32 12.39 24.71
C MET A 187 -2.90 12.63 23.25
N ALA A 188 -3.73 12.19 22.29
CA ALA A 188 -3.48 12.38 20.87
C ALA A 188 -3.47 13.87 20.52
N LYS A 189 -4.47 14.66 20.97
CA LYS A 189 -4.49 16.13 20.82
C LYS A 189 -3.25 16.81 21.41
N GLY A 190 -2.75 16.28 22.53
CA GLY A 190 -1.51 16.72 23.16
C GLY A 190 -0.24 16.40 22.34
N GLY A 191 -0.31 15.45 21.41
CA GLY A 191 0.82 14.96 20.62
C GLY A 191 1.69 13.93 21.34
N ALA A 192 1.21 13.38 22.46
CA ALA A 192 1.95 12.38 23.23
C ALA A 192 1.73 10.94 22.73
N LEU A 193 0.65 10.67 22.00
CA LEU A 193 0.28 9.31 21.59
C LEU A 193 1.30 8.64 20.66
N ASP A 194 1.85 9.38 19.69
CA ASP A 194 2.89 8.86 18.78
C ASP A 194 4.08 8.28 19.56
N ALA A 195 4.59 9.05 20.52
CA ALA A 195 5.69 8.61 21.37
C ALA A 195 5.27 7.48 22.31
N ALA A 196 4.05 7.51 22.85
CA ALA A 196 3.55 6.48 23.75
C ALA A 196 3.43 5.11 23.05
N LEU A 197 3.01 5.06 21.79
CA LEU A 197 2.93 3.83 20.99
C LEU A 197 4.33 3.29 20.64
N LEU A 198 5.29 4.16 20.33
CA LEU A 198 6.68 3.78 20.05
C LEU A 198 7.45 3.33 21.30
N SER A 199 7.22 3.99 22.43
CA SER A 199 7.95 3.77 23.70
C SER A 199 7.68 2.42 24.37
N GLN A 200 6.73 1.65 23.85
CA GLN A 200 6.48 0.27 24.30
C GLN A 200 7.60 -0.69 23.86
N GLY A 201 8.52 -0.25 23.00
CA GLY A 201 9.75 -0.96 22.62
C GLY A 201 10.99 -0.52 23.40
N GLY A 202 12.17 -0.90 22.90
CA GLY A 202 13.46 -0.44 23.43
C GLY A 202 13.77 1.02 23.09
N PHE A 203 14.79 1.60 23.72
CA PHE A 203 15.19 3.01 23.54
C PHE A 203 15.49 3.39 22.07
N PHE A 204 16.00 2.46 21.27
CA PHE A 204 16.11 2.59 19.82
C PHE A 204 15.22 1.54 19.15
N GLN A 205 14.07 1.97 18.66
CA GLN A 205 13.03 1.15 18.04
C GLN A 205 12.68 1.79 16.69
N THR A 206 12.66 0.98 15.64
CA THR A 206 12.18 1.38 14.29
C THR A 206 10.90 0.64 13.90
N ASP A 207 10.32 -0.12 14.82
CA ASP A 207 9.05 -0.81 14.62
C ASP A 207 7.89 0.15 14.86
N ASN A 208 7.26 0.57 13.76
CA ASN A 208 6.09 1.44 13.75
C ASN A 208 4.78 0.65 13.56
N THR A 209 4.80 -0.68 13.70
CA THR A 209 3.63 -1.54 13.44
C THR A 209 2.40 -1.07 14.18
N LYS A 210 2.52 -0.74 15.48
CA LYS A 210 1.39 -0.28 16.30
C LYS A 210 0.79 1.03 15.79
N GLN A 211 1.63 1.97 15.37
CA GLN A 211 1.16 3.26 14.84
C GLN A 211 0.47 3.07 13.49
N ILE A 212 1.06 2.26 12.60
CA ILE A 212 0.51 2.01 11.26
C ILE A 212 -0.85 1.30 11.35
N LEU A 213 -0.96 0.29 12.22
CA LEU A 213 -2.20 -0.45 12.42
C LEU A 213 -3.30 0.45 12.97
N PHE A 214 -3.04 1.17 14.07
CA PHE A 214 -4.03 2.07 14.65
C PHE A 214 -4.42 3.22 13.67
N PHE A 215 -3.48 3.73 12.87
CA PHE A 215 -3.84 4.68 11.81
C PHE A 215 -4.78 4.09 10.74
N GLY A 216 -4.61 2.81 10.43
CA GLY A 216 -5.44 2.08 9.46
C GLY A 216 -6.82 1.68 10.01
N ASP A 217 -7.00 1.69 11.33
CA ASP A 217 -8.27 1.33 11.96
C ASP A 217 -9.34 2.44 11.89
N GLY A 218 -8.89 3.70 11.75
CA GLY A 218 -9.76 4.85 11.55
C GLY A 218 -9.89 5.26 10.09
N SER A 219 -10.90 6.08 9.78
CA SER A 219 -11.08 6.57 8.40
C SER A 219 -10.05 7.62 7.99
N TYR A 220 -9.31 8.22 8.92
CA TYR A 220 -8.44 9.37 8.63
C TYR A 220 -7.33 9.09 7.60
N LEU A 221 -6.72 7.89 7.64
CA LEU A 221 -5.74 7.49 6.62
C LEU A 221 -6.42 7.21 5.28
N ASP A 222 -7.57 6.53 5.30
CA ASP A 222 -8.34 6.18 4.10
C ASP A 222 -8.90 7.43 3.38
N ASP A 223 -9.45 8.38 4.13
CA ASP A 223 -9.97 9.66 3.65
C ASP A 223 -8.86 10.49 2.97
N ALA A 224 -7.66 10.49 3.56
CA ALA A 224 -6.49 11.14 2.97
C ALA A 224 -6.07 10.44 1.66
N GLY A 225 -6.02 9.11 1.64
CA GLY A 225 -5.73 8.32 0.44
C GLY A 225 -6.75 8.55 -0.67
N THR A 226 -8.03 8.60 -0.34
CA THR A 226 -9.13 8.90 -1.26
C THR A 226 -8.99 10.30 -1.85
N THR A 227 -8.74 11.30 -1.02
CA THR A 227 -8.53 12.69 -1.46
C THR A 227 -7.33 12.81 -2.42
N ALA A 228 -6.27 12.04 -2.15
CA ALA A 228 -5.05 12.00 -2.97
C ALA A 228 -5.15 11.07 -4.20
N ASN A 229 -6.29 10.42 -4.45
CA ASN A 229 -6.47 9.41 -5.51
C ASN A 229 -5.50 8.22 -5.40
N LEU A 230 -5.17 7.82 -4.17
CA LEU A 230 -4.26 6.70 -3.87
C LEU A 230 -5.00 5.36 -3.67
N GLN A 231 -6.30 5.33 -3.91
CA GLN A 231 -7.12 4.12 -3.79
C GLN A 231 -6.95 3.17 -4.98
N GLY A 232 -7.22 1.88 -4.78
CA GLY A 232 -7.14 0.88 -5.86
C GLY A 232 -7.98 1.23 -7.09
N GLY A 233 -9.21 1.71 -6.88
CA GLY A 233 -10.13 2.13 -7.94
C GLY A 233 -9.73 3.42 -8.68
N THR A 234 -8.75 4.17 -8.18
CA THR A 234 -8.27 5.41 -8.80
C THR A 234 -6.89 5.25 -9.42
N TRP A 235 -6.46 4.01 -9.71
CA TRP A 235 -5.09 3.67 -10.12
C TRP A 235 -4.04 4.04 -9.05
N GLY A 236 -4.41 3.99 -7.78
CA GLY A 236 -3.63 4.50 -6.66
C GLY A 236 -2.17 4.08 -6.60
N MET A 237 -1.85 2.82 -6.86
CA MET A 237 -0.45 2.35 -6.89
C MET A 237 0.43 3.00 -7.98
N MET A 238 -0.17 3.65 -8.97
CA MET A 238 0.56 4.45 -9.97
C MET A 238 0.59 5.93 -9.63
N ASN A 239 -0.28 6.38 -8.74
CA ASN A 239 -0.43 7.79 -8.42
C ASN A 239 0.54 8.17 -7.30
N GLU A 240 0.91 9.44 -7.32
CA GLU A 240 1.57 10.12 -6.22
C GLU A 240 0.73 11.35 -5.89
N THR A 241 0.91 11.90 -4.70
CA THR A 241 0.32 13.19 -4.34
C THR A 241 0.70 14.27 -5.37
N GLY A 242 -0.27 15.13 -5.70
CA GLY A 242 -0.10 16.22 -6.66
C GLY A 242 -0.04 15.80 -8.13
N ARG A 243 0.97 16.29 -8.87
CA ARG A 243 1.07 16.14 -10.34
C ARG A 243 2.24 15.25 -10.78
N TYR A 244 2.95 14.65 -9.83
CA TYR A 244 4.08 13.81 -10.14
C TYR A 244 3.60 12.51 -10.78
N PRO A 245 4.22 12.08 -11.90
CA PRO A 245 3.93 10.78 -12.47
C PRO A 245 4.50 9.73 -11.51
N GLY A 246 3.64 9.10 -10.71
CA GLY A 246 4.03 8.10 -9.71
C GLY A 246 4.63 6.84 -10.36
N GLN A 247 4.47 5.68 -9.72
CA GLN A 247 5.12 4.44 -10.17
C GLN A 247 4.43 3.83 -11.39
N ALA A 248 4.59 4.45 -12.56
CA ALA A 248 3.89 4.07 -13.79
C ALA A 248 4.12 2.61 -14.22
N TRP A 249 5.25 1.99 -13.82
CA TRP A 249 5.53 0.58 -14.10
C TRP A 249 4.62 -0.40 -13.31
N LEU A 250 3.93 0.05 -12.26
CA LEU A 250 2.98 -0.76 -11.50
C LEU A 250 1.59 -0.87 -12.16
N TRP A 251 1.40 -0.26 -13.34
CA TRP A 251 0.12 -0.31 -14.06
C TRP A 251 -0.42 -1.73 -14.29
N LEU A 252 0.48 -2.70 -14.46
CA LEU A 252 0.13 -4.11 -14.64
C LEU A 252 -0.59 -4.70 -13.42
N TYR A 253 -0.29 -4.20 -12.22
CA TYR A 253 -0.97 -4.57 -10.98
C TYR A 253 -2.26 -3.74 -10.82
N SER A 254 -2.17 -2.42 -11.00
CA SER A 254 -3.32 -1.50 -10.85
C SER A 254 -4.49 -1.80 -11.80
N PHE A 255 -4.19 -2.31 -12.99
CA PHE A 255 -5.19 -2.64 -14.01
C PHE A 255 -6.27 -3.60 -13.48
N TRP A 256 -5.88 -4.59 -12.66
CA TRP A 256 -6.82 -5.59 -12.19
C TRP A 256 -7.89 -5.01 -11.26
N TYR A 257 -7.55 -4.00 -10.45
CA TYR A 257 -8.52 -3.27 -9.61
C TYR A 257 -9.58 -2.50 -10.42
N GLN A 258 -9.48 -2.43 -11.75
CA GLN A 258 -10.46 -1.76 -12.60
C GLN A 258 -11.52 -2.71 -13.16
N ILE A 259 -11.36 -4.02 -12.98
CA ILE A 259 -12.24 -5.03 -13.58
C ILE A 259 -12.88 -5.94 -12.52
N PRO A 260 -14.18 -6.30 -12.67
CA PRO A 260 -14.77 -7.36 -11.86
C PRO A 260 -14.03 -8.70 -12.09
N PRO A 261 -13.78 -9.51 -11.05
CA PRO A 261 -14.28 -9.41 -9.67
C PRO A 261 -13.36 -8.66 -8.68
N PHE A 262 -12.23 -8.09 -9.12
CA PHE A 262 -11.21 -7.51 -8.22
C PHE A 262 -11.57 -6.11 -7.70
N ASN A 263 -12.53 -5.44 -8.35
CA ASN A 263 -12.96 -4.09 -8.01
C ASN A 263 -14.17 -4.05 -7.06
N ASN A 264 -14.59 -5.20 -6.52
CA ASN A 264 -15.73 -5.31 -5.62
C ASN A 264 -15.42 -6.31 -4.51
N GLU A 265 -15.23 -5.82 -3.28
CA GLU A 265 -14.90 -6.62 -2.09
C GLU A 265 -15.97 -7.68 -1.75
N GLU A 266 -17.23 -7.46 -2.13
CA GLU A 266 -18.31 -8.43 -1.93
C GLU A 266 -18.19 -9.67 -2.83
N SER A 267 -17.36 -9.61 -3.89
CA SER A 267 -17.16 -10.69 -4.86
C SER A 267 -16.30 -11.82 -4.29
N LYS A 268 -16.80 -12.52 -3.27
CA LYS A 268 -16.08 -13.62 -2.61
C LYS A 268 -15.87 -14.81 -3.56
N PRO A 269 -14.69 -15.48 -3.53
CA PRO A 269 -13.55 -15.21 -2.64
C PRO A 269 -12.55 -14.18 -3.18
N ILE A 270 -12.69 -13.73 -4.43
CA ILE A 270 -11.64 -12.96 -5.12
C ILE A 270 -11.59 -11.51 -4.65
N GLY A 271 -12.74 -10.82 -4.62
CA GLY A 271 -12.83 -9.41 -4.23
C GLY A 271 -12.34 -9.16 -2.81
N ALA A 272 -12.78 -9.98 -1.84
CA ALA A 272 -12.34 -9.91 -0.45
C ALA A 272 -10.84 -10.19 -0.24
N ASN A 273 -10.15 -10.71 -1.26
CA ASN A 273 -8.72 -11.03 -1.23
C ASN A 273 -8.01 -10.51 -2.49
N ALA A 274 -8.49 -9.39 -3.07
CA ALA A 274 -8.12 -8.97 -4.41
C ALA A 274 -6.59 -8.90 -4.59
N ASP A 275 -5.91 -8.28 -3.63
CA ASP A 275 -4.45 -8.13 -3.59
C ASP A 275 -3.71 -9.46 -3.73
N ALA A 276 -4.11 -10.47 -2.94
CA ALA A 276 -3.47 -11.79 -2.94
C ALA A 276 -3.68 -12.51 -4.28
N TYR A 277 -4.88 -12.44 -4.85
CA TYR A 277 -5.16 -13.02 -6.16
C TYR A 277 -4.44 -12.29 -7.29
N ILE A 278 -4.36 -10.96 -7.25
CA ILE A 278 -3.63 -10.15 -8.24
C ILE A 278 -2.14 -10.48 -8.20
N MET A 279 -1.56 -10.61 -6.99
CA MET A 279 -0.17 -11.00 -6.83
C MET A 279 0.12 -12.38 -7.44
N VAL A 280 -0.74 -13.38 -7.19
CA VAL A 280 -0.60 -14.71 -7.80
C VAL A 280 -0.75 -14.66 -9.31
N LEU A 281 -1.76 -13.94 -9.82
CA LEU A 281 -1.99 -13.77 -11.25
C LEU A 281 -0.79 -13.11 -11.94
N MET A 282 -0.27 -12.02 -11.38
CA MET A 282 0.90 -11.32 -11.90
C MET A 282 2.17 -12.17 -11.82
N GLY A 283 2.32 -12.98 -10.77
CA GLY A 283 3.38 -13.98 -10.66
C GLY A 283 3.30 -15.02 -11.78
N LEU A 284 2.11 -15.56 -12.05
CA LEU A 284 1.88 -16.53 -13.14
C LEU A 284 2.12 -15.92 -14.53
N LEU A 285 1.68 -14.69 -14.77
CA LEU A 285 1.94 -13.98 -16.02
C LEU A 285 3.43 -13.70 -16.23
N SER A 286 4.13 -13.29 -15.18
CA SER A 286 5.58 -13.07 -15.19
C SER A 286 6.35 -14.37 -15.45
N LEU A 287 5.94 -15.46 -14.79
CA LEU A 287 6.49 -16.79 -15.05
C LEU A 287 6.22 -17.22 -16.51
N GLY A 288 5.01 -16.99 -17.01
CA GLY A 288 4.67 -17.22 -18.41
C GLY A 288 5.56 -16.46 -19.38
N LEU A 289 5.84 -15.18 -19.11
CA LEU A 289 6.76 -14.35 -19.89
C LEU A 289 8.18 -14.92 -19.91
N ILE A 290 8.70 -15.35 -18.75
CA ILE A 290 10.01 -16.00 -18.62
C ILE A 290 10.07 -17.32 -19.40
N LEU A 291 8.96 -18.06 -19.43
CA LEU A 291 8.87 -19.36 -20.12
C LEU A 291 8.57 -19.24 -21.62
N ILE A 292 8.33 -18.05 -22.19
CA ILE A 292 8.10 -17.86 -23.63
C ILE A 292 9.14 -18.57 -24.53
N PRO A 293 10.46 -18.51 -24.25
CA PRO A 293 11.46 -19.16 -25.10
C PRO A 293 11.35 -20.68 -25.14
N VAL A 294 10.80 -21.30 -24.09
CA VAL A 294 10.69 -22.76 -23.96
C VAL A 294 9.34 -23.31 -24.43
N ILE A 295 8.29 -22.49 -24.51
CA ILE A 295 6.96 -22.94 -24.93
C ILE A 295 6.93 -23.19 -26.46
N PRO A 296 6.73 -24.45 -26.91
CA PRO A 296 6.59 -24.77 -28.33
C PRO A 296 5.42 -23.99 -28.94
N GLY A 297 5.59 -23.51 -30.19
CA GLY A 297 4.60 -22.63 -30.82
C GLY A 297 4.81 -21.15 -30.49
N ILE A 298 4.77 -20.76 -29.21
CA ILE A 298 4.95 -19.36 -28.78
C ILE A 298 6.36 -18.86 -29.11
N LYS A 299 7.41 -19.66 -28.87
CA LYS A 299 8.79 -19.27 -29.24
C LYS A 299 8.93 -18.97 -30.73
N SER A 300 8.08 -19.56 -31.57
CA SER A 300 8.08 -19.36 -33.02
C SER A 300 7.14 -18.25 -33.49
N LEU A 301 6.36 -17.66 -32.58
CA LEU A 301 5.41 -16.59 -32.88
C LEU A 301 6.09 -15.38 -33.56
N PRO A 302 7.27 -14.91 -33.11
CA PRO A 302 7.97 -13.82 -33.82
C PRO A 302 8.29 -14.17 -35.27
N MET A 303 8.53 -15.45 -35.59
CA MET A 303 8.78 -15.90 -36.97
C MET A 303 7.49 -16.06 -37.78
N ARG A 304 6.36 -16.37 -37.14
CA ARG A 304 5.04 -16.50 -37.78
C ARG A 304 4.39 -15.15 -38.06
N ILE A 305 4.53 -14.20 -37.14
CA ILE A 305 4.06 -12.81 -37.28
C ILE A 305 5.30 -11.91 -37.37
N PRO A 306 5.85 -11.70 -38.58
CA PRO A 306 7.18 -11.14 -38.76
C PRO A 306 7.22 -9.61 -38.63
N ILE A 307 6.74 -9.06 -37.51
CA ILE A 307 6.84 -7.62 -37.19
C ILE A 307 8.31 -7.19 -37.22
N HIS A 308 9.20 -8.06 -36.75
CA HIS A 308 10.64 -7.86 -36.80
C HIS A 308 11.18 -7.61 -38.22
N ARG A 309 10.53 -8.12 -39.29
CA ARG A 309 10.94 -7.81 -40.67
C ARG A 309 10.58 -6.39 -41.10
N GLY A 310 9.57 -5.80 -40.49
CA GLY A 310 9.23 -4.38 -40.69
C GLY A 310 10.25 -3.48 -40.00
N ILE A 311 10.58 -3.79 -38.73
CA ILE A 311 11.56 -3.04 -37.93
C ILE A 311 12.96 -3.12 -38.58
N TRP A 312 13.39 -4.32 -38.96
CA TRP A 312 14.73 -4.58 -39.51
C TRP A 312 14.74 -4.67 -41.03
N ARG A 313 13.83 -3.98 -41.71
CA ARG A 313 13.62 -4.10 -43.17
C ARG A 313 14.92 -3.98 -43.96
N GLN A 314 15.76 -2.99 -43.65
CA GLN A 314 17.04 -2.77 -44.33
C GLN A 314 17.99 -3.97 -44.19
N TYR A 315 18.07 -4.60 -43.02
CA TYR A 315 18.87 -5.80 -42.79
C TYR A 315 18.34 -6.99 -43.61
N TYR A 316 17.01 -7.19 -43.64
CA TYR A 316 16.40 -8.27 -44.43
C TYR A 316 16.58 -8.07 -45.95
N ASP A 317 16.47 -6.82 -46.42
CA ASP A 317 16.68 -6.45 -47.82
C ASP A 317 18.15 -6.63 -48.23
N ALA A 318 19.10 -6.18 -47.40
CA ALA A 318 20.54 -6.34 -47.62
C ALA A 318 21.01 -7.81 -47.66
N ASN A 319 20.40 -8.68 -46.84
CA ASN A 319 20.68 -10.12 -46.86
C ASN A 319 19.87 -10.89 -47.93
N GLY A 320 19.02 -10.20 -48.71
CA GLY A 320 18.19 -10.79 -49.76
C GLY A 320 17.14 -11.80 -49.25
N ILE A 321 16.74 -11.68 -47.98
CA ILE A 321 15.73 -12.56 -47.36
C ILE A 321 14.35 -12.01 -47.73
N LYS A 322 13.84 -12.44 -48.90
CA LYS A 322 12.58 -11.92 -49.46
C LYS A 322 11.38 -12.31 -48.60
N ARG A 323 10.38 -11.41 -48.56
CA ARG A 323 9.05 -11.64 -47.97
C ARG A 323 8.48 -12.90 -48.61
N ARG A 324 8.12 -13.92 -47.81
CA ARG A 324 7.43 -15.10 -48.33
C ARG A 324 6.12 -14.58 -48.93
N LYS A 325 6.00 -14.61 -50.26
CA LYS A 325 4.72 -14.30 -50.92
C LYS A 325 3.73 -15.36 -50.42
N LYS A 326 2.62 -14.90 -49.84
CA LYS A 326 1.45 -15.75 -49.64
C LYS A 326 0.95 -16.20 -51.02
#